data_AF-A0A2N2WH68-F1
#
_entry.id   AF-A0A2N2WH68-F1
#
_cell.length_a   1.000
_cell.length_b   1.000
_cell.length_c   1.000
_cell.angle_alpha   90.00
_cell.angle_beta   90.00
_cell.angle_gamma   90.00
#
_symmetry.space_group_name_H-M   'P 1'
#
loop_
_entity.id
_entity.type
_entity.pdbx_description
1 polymer ?
#
loop_
_entity_poly.entity_id
_entity_poly.type
_entity_poly.pdbx_seq_one_letter_code
_entity_poly.pdbx_strand_id
1 'polypeptide(L)' 'MNDNKIISGFSKLSKEQKISLIASGSPNPLAVEKELKSFWNNDPVVQKLFDEFSENTLTN' A
#
# COMPACT_ATOMS: atom_id res chain seq x y z
N MET A 1 -16.49 6.42 13.64
CA MET A 1 -15.34 6.14 14.52
C MET A 1 -14.19 6.99 14.00
N ASN A 2 -13.74 7.95 14.82
CA ASN A 2 -12.72 8.93 14.49
C ASN A 2 -11.34 8.36 14.79
N ASP A 3 -10.84 7.47 13.95
CA ASP A 3 -9.47 6.94 14.09
C ASP A 3 -8.61 7.39 12.92
N ASN A 4 -8.38 8.70 12.83
CA ASN A 4 -7.30 9.24 11.99
C ASN A 4 -5.95 8.99 12.68
N LYS A 5 -5.59 7.71 12.82
CA LYS A 5 -4.31 7.29 13.40
C LYS A 5 -3.23 7.54 12.35
N ILE A 6 -2.56 8.67 12.47
CA ILE A 6 -1.38 8.96 11.65
C ILE A 6 -0.30 7.92 12.01
N ILE A 7 0.05 7.08 11.05
CA ILE A 7 1.13 6.11 11.19
C ILE A 7 2.44 6.80 10.81
N SER A 8 3.24 7.18 11.81
CA SER A 8 4.57 7.72 11.58
C SER A 8 5.47 6.69 10.91
N GLY A 9 6.28 7.13 9.94
CA GLY A 9 7.21 6.26 9.21
C GLY A 9 6.57 5.35 8.16
N PHE A 10 5.27 5.50 7.86
CA PHE A 10 4.60 4.73 6.80
C PHE A 10 5.32 4.85 5.45
N SER A 11 5.82 6.03 5.09
CA SER A 11 6.56 6.25 3.84
C SER A 11 7.85 5.42 3.73
N LYS A 12 8.48 5.10 4.87
CA LYS A 12 9.74 4.34 4.96
C LYS A 12 9.56 2.83 4.80
N LEU A 13 8.32 2.33 4.83
CA LEU A 13 8.01 0.91 4.68
C LEU A 13 8.10 0.47 3.21
N SER A 14 8.51 -0.78 2.97
CA SER A 14 8.40 -1.42 1.65
C SER A 14 6.93 -1.54 1.23
N LYS A 15 6.66 -1.78 -0.06
CA LYS A 15 5.31 -1.93 -0.59
C LYS A 15 4.56 -3.08 0.10
N GLU A 16 5.23 -4.19 0.32
CA GLU A 16 4.74 -5.37 1.04
C GLU A 16 4.42 -5.03 2.49
N GLN A 17 5.31 -4.31 3.17
CA GLN A 17 5.12 -3.91 4.57
C GLN A 17 3.93 -2.95 4.72
N LYS A 18 3.75 -2.03 3.78
CA LYS A 18 2.57 -1.15 3.72
C LYS A 18 1.29 -1.96 3.56
N ILE A 19 1.26 -2.91 2.63
CA ILE A 19 0.11 -3.79 2.41
C ILE A 19 -0.22 -4.59 3.67
N SER A 20 0.79 -5.20 4.29
CA SER A 20 0.58 -6.01 5.51
C SER A 20 0.08 -5.15 6.67
N LEU A 21 0.60 -3.93 6.83
CA LEU A 21 0.14 -3.00 7.85
C LEU A 21 -1.33 -2.59 7.63
N ILE A 22 -1.71 -2.24 6.40
CA ILE A 22 -3.10 -1.90 6.06
C ILE A 22 -4.02 -3.11 6.31
N ALA A 23 -3.61 -4.28 5.84
CA ALA A 23 -4.37 -5.52 5.99
C ALA A 23 -4.57 -5.89 7.47
N SER A 24 -3.59 -5.65 8.34
CA SER A 24 -3.68 -5.95 9.77
C SER A 24 -4.80 -5.18 10.50
N GLY A 25 -5.23 -4.03 9.96
CA GLY A 25 -6.37 -3.27 10.48
C GLY A 25 -7.74 -3.73 9.98
N SER A 26 -7.77 -4.69 9.06
CA SER A 26 -9.00 -5.20 8.46
C SER A 26 -9.53 -6.43 9.22
N PRO A 27 -10.86 -6.64 9.27
CA PRO A 27 -11.46 -7.90 9.75
C PRO A 27 -11.03 -9.14 8.97
N ASN A 28 -10.54 -8.98 7.73
CA ASN A 28 -10.02 -10.07 6.92
C ASN A 28 -8.68 -9.69 6.26
N PRO A 29 -7.55 -9.80 7.00
CA PRO A 29 -6.25 -9.38 6.51
C PRO A 29 -5.81 -10.12 5.25
N LEU A 30 -6.05 -11.43 5.16
CA LEU A 30 -5.63 -12.24 4.00
C LEU A 30 -6.34 -11.83 2.71
N ALA A 31 -7.66 -11.56 2.79
CA ALA A 31 -8.41 -11.09 1.64
C ALA A 31 -7.95 -9.70 1.20
N VAL A 32 -7.70 -8.79 2.15
CA VAL A 32 -7.18 -7.44 1.85
C VAL A 32 -5.78 -7.50 1.25
N GLU A 33 -4.87 -8.32 1.79
CA GLU A 33 -3.55 -8.49 1.20
C GLU A 33 -3.64 -9.01 -0.24
N LYS A 34 -4.49 -10.02 -0.48
CA LYS A 34 -4.70 -10.60 -1.81
C LYS A 34 -5.22 -9.55 -2.78
N GLU A 35 -6.23 -8.78 -2.37
CA GLU A 35 -6.82 -7.71 -3.17
C GLU A 35 -5.78 -6.65 -3.53
N LEU A 36 -5.05 -6.13 -2.53
CA LEU A 36 -4.04 -5.09 -2.76
C LEU A 36 -2.87 -5.57 -3.63
N LYS A 37 -2.46 -6.84 -3.49
CA LYS A 37 -1.43 -7.45 -4.34
C LYS A 37 -1.92 -7.71 -5.77
N SER A 38 -3.23 -7.82 -6.00
CA SER A 38 -3.78 -8.06 -7.35
C SER A 38 -3.59 -6.88 -8.31
N PHE A 39 -3.34 -5.67 -7.78
CA PHE A 39 -2.98 -4.51 -8.59
C PHE A 39 -1.53 -4.56 -9.10
N TRP A 40 -0.72 -5.51 -8.67
CA TRP A 40 0.63 -5.68 -9.20
C TRP A 40 0.57 -6.27 -10.60
N ASN A 41 1.18 -5.56 -11.52
CA ASN A 41 1.30 -5.96 -12.90
C ASN A 41 2.58 -6.80 -13.08
N ASN A 42 2.48 -7.87 -13.86
CA ASN A 42 3.63 -8.70 -14.20
C ASN A 42 4.57 -8.02 -15.22
N ASP A 43 4.04 -7.07 -16.00
CA ASP A 43 4.85 -6.26 -16.90
C ASP A 43 5.59 -5.17 -16.08
N PRO A 44 6.93 -5.19 -16.04
CA PRO A 44 7.71 -4.25 -15.24
C PRO A 44 7.58 -2.79 -15.73
N VAL A 45 7.31 -2.56 -17.02
CA VAL A 45 7.10 -1.22 -17.57
C VAL A 45 5.77 -0.66 -17.09
N VAL A 46 4.72 -1.48 -17.15
CA VAL A 46 3.39 -1.10 -16.65
C VAL A 46 3.43 -0.93 -15.12
N GLN A 47 4.09 -1.84 -14.41
CA GLN A 47 4.22 -1.77 -12.96
C GLN A 47 4.93 -0.49 -12.52
N LYS A 48 6.01 -0.10 -13.21
CA LYS A 48 6.72 1.15 -12.95
C LYS A 48 5.82 2.37 -13.13
N LEU A 49 5.04 2.44 -14.22
CA LEU A 49 4.07 3.51 -14.42
C LEU A 49 3.04 3.56 -13.28
N PHE A 50 2.58 2.40 -12.82
CA PHE A 50 1.68 2.30 -11.67
C PHE A 50 2.30 2.84 -10.39
N ASP A 51 3.54 2.49 -10.12
CA ASP A 51 4.27 2.96 -8.94
C ASP A 51 4.48 4.48 -8.99
N GLU A 52 4.87 5.03 -10.15
CA GLU A 52 5.13 6.47 -10.35
C GLU A 52 3.87 7.33 -10.14
N PHE A 53 2.69 6.93 -10.63
CA PHE A 53 1.47 7.71 -10.40
C PHE A 53 0.96 7.59 -8.96
N SER A 54 1.25 6.47 -8.29
CA SER A 54 0.79 6.18 -6.93
C SER A 54 1.70 6.78 -5.84
N GLU A 55 2.84 7.32 -6.22
CA GLU A 55 3.81 7.92 -5.31
C GLU A 55 3.27 9.23 -4.73
N ASN A 56 3.36 9.40 -3.40
CA ASN A 56 2.90 10.60 -2.72
C ASN A 56 3.85 11.79 -3.02
N THR A 57 3.62 12.51 -4.12
CA THR A 57 4.46 13.64 -4.55
C THR A 57 4.31 14.91 -3.69
N LEU A 58 3.35 14.96 -2.76
CA LEU A 58 2.96 16.19 -2.05
C LEU A 58 3.51 16.34 -0.62
N THR A 59 4.27 15.38 -0.11
CA THR A 59 4.81 15.43 1.26
C THR A 59 6.21 14.84 1.33
N ASN A 60 7.21 15.64 0.95
CA ASN A 60 8.58 15.49 1.46
C ASN A 60 8.78 16.47 2.61
#